data_AF-A0A965AMQ7-F1
#
_entry.id   AF-A0A965AMQ7-F1
#
_cell.length_a   1.000
_cell.length_b   1.000
_cell.length_c   1.000
_cell.angle_alpha   90.00
_cell.angle_beta   90.00
_cell.angle_gamma   90.00
#
_symmetry.space_group_name_H-M   'P 1'
#
loop_
_entity.id
_entity.type
_entity.pdbx_description
1 polymer ?
#
loop_
_entity_poly.entity_id
_entity_poly.type
_entity_poly.pdbx_seq_one_letter_code
_entity_poly.pdbx_strand_id
1 'polypeptide(L)'
;MSFFSSLIARSDSNASDSFTPDSFSYVGREGCGPIRIALSVLVVGLFVGAVAGPGGNGVSAFPGPMAAVEETDIQTAPALEQSAEVILASVAPDPAESVRAAEKKRSLKVRNGDTLMSIMLSAGIARDDAHDAVSALRAVYDPRDLRVGQRIHLTFSPDDNLKEMQLDPSVVRQVAVRRDAATSFRAFETKRTLTRKISFARGTINSSLYKSAVNQDVPLSVLAELVRIYSWDVDFQREIQKGDAFEVAYERFVDDDGRIVRHGEVIYAR
;
A
#
# COMPACT_ATOMS: atom_id res chain seq x y z
N MET A 1 38.88 -41.65 -60.09
CA MET A 1 38.18 -42.26 -58.95
C MET A 1 38.04 -41.15 -57.90
N SER A 2 36.89 -40.46 -57.87
CA SER A 2 35.68 -40.75 -57.06
C SER A 2 35.78 -40.05 -55.67
N PHE A 3 34.96 -39.05 -55.31
CA PHE A 3 33.49 -39.04 -55.07
C PHE A 3 33.08 -40.07 -54.00
N PHE A 4 32.30 -39.80 -52.94
CA PHE A 4 31.48 -38.65 -52.48
C PHE A 4 31.90 -38.21 -51.04
N SER A 5 31.58 -37.05 -50.43
CA SER A 5 30.58 -35.96 -50.64
C SER A 5 29.18 -36.17 -50.01
N SER A 6 28.99 -35.81 -48.72
CA SER A 6 27.66 -35.80 -48.04
C SER A 6 27.54 -34.72 -46.92
N LEU A 7 26.42 -34.66 -46.18
CA LEU A 7 25.62 -33.42 -46.07
C LEU A 7 24.78 -33.25 -44.76
N ILE A 8 24.86 -32.05 -44.17
CA ILE A 8 23.94 -31.27 -43.29
C ILE A 8 22.73 -31.97 -42.58
N ALA A 9 22.78 -31.96 -41.24
CA ALA A 9 21.76 -31.70 -40.20
C ALA A 9 20.38 -32.42 -40.10
N ARG A 10 20.10 -32.97 -38.91
CA ARG A 10 18.90 -32.73 -38.06
C ARG A 10 19.25 -33.06 -36.59
N SER A 11 18.81 -32.26 -35.60
CA SER A 11 17.54 -32.34 -34.82
C SER A 11 17.33 -33.64 -34.06
N ASP A 12 17.48 -33.57 -32.73
CA ASP A 12 16.54 -34.02 -31.67
C ASP A 12 17.24 -33.80 -30.31
N SER A 13 16.67 -33.22 -29.23
CA SER A 13 15.34 -33.14 -28.59
C SER A 13 15.26 -34.02 -27.32
N ASN A 14 14.46 -33.57 -26.33
CA ASN A 14 14.24 -34.15 -24.99
C ASN A 14 15.39 -34.24 -23.97
N ALA A 15 15.38 -33.32 -23.00
CA ALA A 15 15.65 -33.61 -21.57
C ALA A 15 14.94 -32.53 -20.71
N SER A 16 13.73 -32.82 -20.23
CA SER A 16 12.88 -31.86 -19.51
C SER A 16 12.73 -32.23 -18.02
N ASP A 17 13.70 -31.83 -17.19
CA ASP A 17 13.57 -31.92 -15.74
C ASP A 17 12.82 -30.71 -15.17
N SER A 18 11.49 -30.82 -15.16
CA SER A 18 10.62 -29.90 -14.42
C SER A 18 10.73 -30.20 -12.91
N PHE A 19 11.73 -29.62 -12.24
CA PHE A 19 11.93 -29.84 -10.82
C PHE A 19 10.79 -29.24 -9.99
N THR A 20 9.92 -30.09 -9.46
CA THR A 20 8.83 -29.70 -8.57
C THR A 20 9.39 -29.19 -7.24
N PRO A 21 8.80 -28.15 -6.62
CA PRO A 21 9.08 -27.83 -5.24
C PRO A 21 8.51 -28.95 -4.35
N ASP A 22 9.38 -29.71 -3.68
CA ASP A 22 8.96 -30.74 -2.75
C ASP A 22 8.06 -30.17 -1.64
N SER A 23 7.05 -30.95 -1.27
CA SER A 23 5.97 -30.54 -0.38
C SER A 23 6.44 -30.43 1.07
N PHE A 24 6.86 -29.22 1.48
CA PHE A 24 7.10 -28.91 2.89
C PHE A 24 5.83 -29.10 3.73
N SER A 25 5.82 -30.16 4.54
CA SER A 25 4.72 -30.51 5.42
C SER A 25 4.66 -29.57 6.63
N TYR A 26 3.61 -28.75 6.67
CA TYR A 26 3.33 -27.88 7.81
C TYR A 26 2.83 -28.72 9.00
N VAL A 27 3.67 -28.89 10.02
CA VAL A 27 3.27 -29.48 11.31
C VAL A 27 2.41 -28.46 12.05
N GLY A 28 1.11 -28.49 11.75
CA GLY A 28 0.13 -27.58 12.34
C GLY A 28 0.00 -27.78 13.84
N ARG A 29 0.35 -26.75 14.62
CA ARG A 29 0.08 -26.71 16.05
C ARG A 29 -1.42 -26.51 16.27
N GLU A 30 -2.10 -27.55 16.72
CA GLU A 30 -3.55 -27.52 16.97
C GLU A 30 -3.94 -26.43 17.98
N GLY A 31 -5.11 -25.80 17.77
CA GLY A 31 -5.69 -24.89 18.77
C GLY A 31 -6.32 -23.59 18.28
N CYS A 32 -7.22 -23.62 17.29
CA CYS A 32 -8.25 -22.58 17.18
C CYS A 32 -9.49 -23.10 16.42
N GLY A 33 -10.70 -22.82 16.94
CA GLY A 33 -11.96 -23.29 16.36
C GLY A 33 -12.45 -22.46 15.14
N PRO A 34 -13.49 -22.92 14.43
CA PRO A 34 -13.98 -22.29 13.21
C PRO A 34 -14.58 -20.90 13.47
N ILE A 35 -14.05 -19.89 12.76
CA ILE A 35 -14.55 -18.51 12.79
C ILE A 35 -15.88 -18.44 12.05
N ARG A 36 -16.98 -18.15 12.77
CA ARG A 36 -18.32 -17.96 12.19
C ARG A 36 -18.50 -16.49 11.83
N ILE A 37 -18.38 -16.15 10.54
CA ILE A 37 -18.66 -14.79 10.05
C ILE A 37 -20.18 -14.58 9.98
N ALA A 38 -20.72 -13.76 10.87
CA ALA A 38 -22.12 -13.36 10.85
C ALA A 38 -22.29 -12.07 10.02
N LEU A 39 -22.87 -12.18 8.82
CA LEU A 39 -23.13 -11.05 7.94
C LEU A 39 -24.45 -10.35 8.31
N SER A 40 -24.41 -9.41 9.25
CA SER A 40 -25.58 -8.62 9.66
C SER A 40 -25.85 -7.46 8.68
N VAL A 41 -26.75 -7.67 7.72
CA VAL A 41 -27.23 -6.59 6.82
C VAL A 41 -28.26 -5.74 7.57
N LEU A 42 -27.92 -4.48 7.86
CA LEU A 42 -28.81 -3.54 8.55
C LEU A 42 -29.47 -2.62 7.52
N VAL A 43 -30.76 -2.88 7.24
CA VAL A 43 -31.56 -2.06 6.33
C VAL A 43 -32.12 -0.84 7.07
N VAL A 44 -31.62 0.35 6.74
CA VAL A 44 -32.22 1.62 7.18
C VAL A 44 -33.16 2.13 6.08
N GLY A 45 -34.47 2.00 6.30
CA GLY A 45 -35.48 2.57 5.40
C GLY A 45 -35.61 4.08 5.60
N LEU A 46 -35.44 4.86 4.53
CA LEU A 46 -35.66 6.30 4.57
C LEU A 46 -37.16 6.61 4.39
N PHE A 47 -37.85 6.93 5.48
CA PHE A 47 -39.21 7.49 5.43
C PHE A 47 -39.16 8.94 4.91
N VAL A 48 -39.84 9.21 3.80
CA VAL A 48 -40.14 10.59 3.34
C VAL A 48 -41.62 10.84 3.53
N GLY A 49 -41.98 11.50 4.63
CA GLY A 49 -43.35 11.91 4.90
C GLY A 49 -43.68 13.23 4.19
N ALA A 50 -44.71 13.21 3.32
CA ALA A 50 -45.28 14.42 2.75
C ALA A 50 -46.37 14.98 3.67
N VAL A 51 -46.32 16.29 3.95
CA VAL A 51 -47.31 17.00 4.79
C VAL A 51 -48.17 17.91 3.91
N ALA A 52 -49.46 17.60 3.80
CA ALA A 52 -50.50 18.50 3.31
C ALA A 52 -51.89 18.06 3.78
N GLY A 53 -52.79 19.03 3.94
CA GLY A 53 -54.23 18.86 4.24
C GLY A 53 -54.87 20.24 4.41
N PRO A 54 -56.13 20.37 4.87
CA PRO A 54 -57.15 19.33 5.04
C PRO A 54 -58.42 19.59 4.19
N GLY A 55 -59.30 18.60 4.01
CA GLY A 55 -60.66 18.89 3.49
C GLY A 55 -61.55 17.72 3.08
N GLY A 56 -62.78 17.70 3.60
CA GLY A 56 -63.98 17.40 2.80
C GLY A 56 -64.41 15.95 2.56
N ASN A 57 -65.17 15.40 3.52
CA ASN A 57 -66.10 14.27 3.43
C ASN A 57 -66.61 13.83 2.04
N GLY A 58 -66.63 12.51 1.79
CA GLY A 58 -67.42 11.82 0.74
C GLY A 58 -67.52 10.32 1.03
N VAL A 59 -68.70 9.70 0.83
CA VAL A 59 -69.02 8.31 1.26
C VAL A 59 -69.72 7.54 0.11
N SER A 60 -69.74 6.20 0.20
CA SER A 60 -70.36 5.18 -0.70
C SER A 60 -69.43 4.59 -1.78
N ALA A 61 -69.52 3.29 -2.17
CA ALA A 61 -70.17 2.13 -1.52
C ALA A 61 -69.57 0.79 -2.05
N PHE A 62 -69.80 -0.30 -1.28
CA PHE A 62 -69.67 -1.72 -1.67
C PHE A 62 -70.87 -2.17 -2.56
N PRO A 63 -70.95 -3.43 -3.08
CA PRO A 63 -70.02 -4.57 -3.09
C PRO A 63 -69.80 -5.24 -4.48
N GLY A 64 -69.05 -6.36 -4.56
CA GLY A 64 -69.18 -7.34 -5.65
C GLY A 64 -67.97 -8.26 -5.89
N PRO A 65 -68.06 -9.60 -5.72
CA PRO A 65 -66.99 -10.55 -6.02
C PRO A 65 -67.28 -11.46 -7.23
N MET A 66 -66.26 -12.00 -7.90
CA MET A 66 -66.14 -13.45 -8.24
C MET A 66 -64.89 -13.81 -9.08
N ALA A 67 -64.57 -15.11 -9.03
CA ALA A 67 -63.91 -15.96 -10.04
C ALA A 67 -62.49 -15.65 -10.52
N ALA A 68 -61.68 -16.72 -10.61
CA ALA A 68 -60.44 -16.80 -11.37
C ALA A 68 -60.65 -17.63 -12.64
N VAL A 69 -59.82 -17.40 -13.66
CA VAL A 69 -59.50 -18.36 -14.74
C VAL A 69 -58.01 -18.18 -15.06
N GLU A 70 -57.33 -19.28 -15.40
CA GLU A 70 -55.91 -19.34 -15.80
C GLU A 70 -55.71 -19.11 -17.31
N GLU A 71 -54.47 -18.77 -17.71
CA GLU A 71 -53.86 -19.07 -19.03
C GLU A 71 -54.53 -18.45 -20.31
N THR A 72 -53.91 -18.37 -21.50
CA THR A 72 -52.55 -18.71 -21.99
C THR A 72 -52.15 -17.79 -23.19
N ASP A 73 -50.93 -18.03 -23.70
CA ASP A 73 -50.51 -17.90 -25.12
C ASP A 73 -49.69 -16.65 -25.56
N ILE A 74 -48.99 -16.83 -26.68
CA ILE A 74 -47.75 -16.16 -27.12
C ILE A 74 -47.96 -15.57 -28.54
N GLN A 75 -46.97 -14.81 -29.03
CA GLN A 75 -46.71 -14.36 -30.44
C GLN A 75 -46.98 -12.86 -30.68
N THR A 76 -46.22 -12.13 -31.51
CA THR A 76 -44.92 -12.39 -32.17
C THR A 76 -44.24 -11.06 -32.53
N ALA A 77 -42.92 -11.05 -32.72
CA ALA A 77 -42.13 -9.86 -33.10
C ALA A 77 -42.40 -9.37 -34.55
N PRO A 78 -41.86 -8.20 -34.94
CA PRO A 78 -40.65 -8.29 -35.78
C PRO A 78 -39.53 -7.34 -35.36
N ALA A 79 -38.33 -7.58 -35.90
CA ALA A 79 -37.15 -6.73 -35.71
C ALA A 79 -36.98 -5.71 -36.86
N LEU A 80 -36.22 -4.63 -36.58
CA LEU A 80 -35.58 -3.79 -37.60
C LEU A 80 -34.14 -3.49 -37.15
N GLU A 81 -33.29 -3.13 -38.11
CA GLU A 81 -31.85 -3.35 -38.01
C GLU A 81 -31.01 -2.09 -37.66
N GLN A 82 -29.89 -2.36 -36.99
CA GLN A 82 -28.55 -1.83 -37.30
C GLN A 82 -28.40 -0.35 -37.72
N SER A 83 -27.85 0.46 -36.81
CA SER A 83 -26.97 1.59 -37.14
C SER A 83 -26.08 1.94 -35.94
N ALA A 84 -24.81 1.54 -36.00
CA ALA A 84 -23.80 1.85 -34.99
C ALA A 84 -22.80 2.89 -35.56
N GLU A 85 -23.18 4.17 -35.54
CA GLU A 85 -22.29 5.25 -35.98
C GLU A 85 -21.37 5.69 -34.83
N VAL A 86 -20.06 5.59 -35.05
CA VAL A 86 -19.03 5.80 -34.03
C VAL A 86 -18.74 7.30 -33.89
N ILE A 87 -19.51 7.98 -33.05
CA ILE A 87 -19.16 9.34 -32.61
C ILE A 87 -17.97 9.24 -31.65
N LEU A 88 -16.76 9.56 -32.13
CA LEU A 88 -15.63 9.90 -31.26
C LEU A 88 -15.94 11.25 -30.57
N ALA A 89 -16.76 11.19 -29.52
CA ALA A 89 -16.96 12.31 -28.62
C ALA A 89 -15.65 12.58 -27.89
N SER A 90 -14.93 13.61 -28.35
CA SER A 90 -13.74 14.12 -27.68
C SER A 90 -14.14 14.62 -26.29
N VAL A 91 -13.92 13.77 -25.28
CA VAL A 91 -13.98 14.17 -23.87
C VAL A 91 -12.76 15.04 -23.60
N ALA A 92 -12.88 16.32 -23.97
CA ALA A 92 -12.05 17.35 -23.40
C ALA A 92 -12.24 17.29 -21.86
N PRO A 93 -11.17 17.27 -21.06
CA PRO A 93 -11.31 17.27 -19.61
C PRO A 93 -12.02 18.55 -19.19
N ASP A 94 -13.08 18.40 -18.40
CA ASP A 94 -13.84 19.54 -17.86
C ASP A 94 -12.87 20.44 -17.06
N PRO A 95 -12.69 21.72 -17.46
CA PRO A 95 -11.73 22.61 -16.81
C PRO A 95 -12.10 22.92 -15.34
N ALA A 96 -13.30 22.58 -14.87
CA ALA A 96 -13.83 22.89 -13.55
C ALA A 96 -12.99 22.35 -12.36
N GLU A 97 -12.24 21.26 -12.49
CA GLU A 97 -11.41 20.75 -11.37
C GLU A 97 -10.01 21.40 -11.25
N SER A 98 -9.58 22.21 -12.23
CA SER A 98 -8.20 22.71 -12.30
C SER A 98 -7.84 23.86 -11.34
N VAL A 99 -8.83 24.46 -10.65
CA VAL A 99 -8.65 25.66 -9.81
C VAL A 99 -8.88 25.39 -8.31
N ARG A 100 -8.60 24.17 -7.83
CA ARG A 100 -8.19 24.01 -6.42
C ARG A 100 -6.80 24.62 -6.26
N ALA A 101 -6.76 25.90 -5.91
CA ALA A 101 -5.55 26.72 -5.90
C ALA A 101 -4.36 26.03 -5.21
N ALA A 102 -3.23 25.98 -5.92
CA ALA A 102 -2.18 25.00 -5.69
C ALA A 102 -1.50 25.12 -4.31
N GLU A 103 -1.67 24.09 -3.48
CA GLU A 103 -1.01 23.96 -2.17
C GLU A 103 0.51 23.92 -2.32
N LYS A 104 1.21 24.89 -1.71
CA LYS A 104 2.68 24.91 -1.73
C LYS A 104 3.20 23.87 -0.74
N LYS A 105 4.03 22.92 -1.19
CA LYS A 105 4.57 21.83 -0.35
C LYS A 105 6.08 21.97 -0.18
N ARG A 106 6.55 21.99 1.07
CA ARG A 106 7.95 22.20 1.45
C ARG A 106 8.41 21.08 2.40
N SER A 107 9.48 20.38 2.05
CA SER A 107 10.11 19.40 2.94
C SER A 107 11.37 20.00 3.57
N LEU A 108 11.50 19.89 4.89
CA LEU A 108 12.63 20.40 5.68
C LEU A 108 13.27 19.24 6.45
N LYS A 109 14.61 19.17 6.46
CA LYS A 109 15.38 18.15 7.17
C LYS A 109 15.91 18.72 8.49
N VAL A 110 15.57 18.07 9.60
CA VAL A 110 16.01 18.44 10.96
C VAL A 110 17.53 18.39 11.06
N ARG A 111 18.16 19.47 11.55
CA ARG A 111 19.60 19.57 11.81
C ARG A 111 19.89 19.46 13.30
N ASN A 112 21.18 19.42 13.67
CA ASN A 112 21.57 19.43 15.08
C ASN A 112 21.22 20.78 15.73
N GLY A 113 20.57 20.75 16.89
CA GLY A 113 20.10 21.96 17.59
C GLY A 113 18.76 22.53 17.07
N ASP A 114 18.19 22.00 16.00
CA ASP A 114 16.85 22.39 15.56
C ASP A 114 15.77 21.89 16.54
N THR A 115 14.73 22.71 16.72
CA THR A 115 13.47 22.32 17.36
C THR A 115 12.34 22.40 16.34
N LEU A 116 11.22 21.70 16.58
CA LEU A 116 10.06 21.80 15.69
C LEU A 116 9.58 23.26 15.55
N MET A 117 9.60 24.02 16.65
CA MET A 117 9.27 25.45 16.67
C MET A 117 10.22 26.29 15.80
N SER A 118 11.54 26.10 15.93
CA SER A 118 12.51 26.87 15.13
C SER A 118 12.45 26.51 13.65
N ILE A 119 12.19 25.25 13.30
CA ILE A 119 11.96 24.82 11.92
C ILE A 119 10.72 25.52 11.35
N MET A 120 9.60 25.53 12.06
CA MET A 120 8.35 26.15 11.60
C MET A 120 8.49 27.68 11.44
N LEU A 121 9.13 28.36 12.39
CA LEU A 121 9.46 29.79 12.27
C LEU A 121 10.38 30.06 11.07
N SER A 122 11.42 29.24 10.85
CA SER A 122 12.30 29.34 9.67
C SER A 122 11.61 29.02 8.34
N ALA A 123 10.46 28.35 8.39
CA ALA A 123 9.63 28.07 7.23
C ALA A 123 8.75 29.26 6.82
N GLY A 124 8.63 30.29 7.67
CA GLY A 124 7.77 31.46 7.47
C GLY A 124 6.42 31.39 8.19
N ILE A 125 6.18 30.36 9.02
CA ILE A 125 4.91 30.19 9.74
C ILE A 125 4.82 31.20 10.89
N ALA A 126 3.65 31.80 11.09
CA ALA A 126 3.38 32.71 12.19
C ALA A 126 3.67 32.05 13.56
N ARG A 127 4.11 32.85 14.54
CA ARG A 127 4.52 32.32 15.86
C ARG A 127 3.40 31.57 16.56
N ASP A 128 2.17 32.07 16.46
CA ASP A 128 1.02 31.53 17.18
C ASP A 128 0.52 30.26 16.49
N ASP A 129 0.40 30.25 15.15
CA ASP A 129 0.15 29.02 14.37
C ASP A 129 1.19 27.92 14.63
N ALA A 130 2.47 28.28 14.71
CA ALA A 130 3.54 27.35 15.05
C ALA A 130 3.42 26.83 16.49
N HIS A 131 3.02 27.69 17.44
CA HIS A 131 2.78 27.27 18.82
C HIS A 131 1.61 26.29 18.92
N ASP A 132 0.46 26.64 18.31
CA ASP A 132 -0.76 25.85 18.40
C ASP A 132 -0.65 24.51 17.66
N ALA A 133 0.02 24.47 16.50
CA ALA A 133 0.31 23.23 15.80
C ALA A 133 1.28 22.31 16.59
N VAL A 134 2.31 22.87 17.24
CA VAL A 134 3.21 22.11 18.12
C VAL A 134 2.51 21.67 19.42
N SER A 135 1.58 22.48 19.94
CA SER A 135 0.76 22.17 21.11
C SER A 135 -0.19 21.01 20.81
N ALA A 136 -0.91 21.07 19.67
CA ALA A 136 -1.78 19.99 19.20
C ALA A 136 -1.02 18.67 18.96
N LEU A 137 0.19 18.73 18.39
CA LEU A 137 1.01 17.53 18.12
C LEU A 137 1.29 16.70 19.38
N ARG A 138 1.43 17.33 20.55
CA ARG A 138 1.76 16.66 21.83
C ARG A 138 0.75 15.60 22.25
N ALA A 139 -0.48 15.65 21.73
CA ALA A 139 -1.49 14.60 21.97
C ALA A 139 -1.15 13.26 21.29
N VAL A 140 -0.22 13.25 20.32
CA VAL A 140 0.12 12.09 19.47
C VAL A 140 1.63 11.78 19.49
N TYR A 141 2.48 12.80 19.65
CA TYR A 141 3.94 12.70 19.56
C TYR A 141 4.63 13.79 20.39
N ASP A 142 5.61 13.44 21.22
CA ASP A 142 6.41 14.44 21.94
C ASP A 142 7.40 15.12 20.97
N PRO A 143 7.36 16.46 20.80
CA PRO A 143 8.35 17.18 19.99
C PRO A 143 9.81 17.00 20.43
N ARG A 144 10.07 16.43 21.62
CA ARG A 144 11.40 16.03 22.12
C ARG A 144 11.95 14.75 21.48
N ASP A 145 11.10 13.88 20.96
CA ASP A 145 11.51 12.67 20.23
C ASP A 145 12.03 12.97 18.81
N LEU A 146 12.06 14.25 18.41
CA LEU A 146 12.48 14.70 17.08
C LEU A 146 13.98 14.45 16.88
N ARG A 147 14.33 13.63 15.88
CA ARG A 147 15.70 13.19 15.62
C ARG A 147 16.34 13.95 14.47
N VAL A 148 17.61 14.32 14.66
CA VAL A 148 18.45 14.89 13.60
C VAL A 148 18.41 14.00 12.37
N GLY A 149 18.10 14.60 11.23
CA GLY A 149 18.00 13.92 9.94
C GLY A 149 16.60 13.45 9.53
N GLN A 150 15.60 13.49 10.42
CA GLN A 150 14.19 13.33 10.02
C GLN A 150 13.76 14.42 9.04
N ARG A 151 12.70 14.14 8.25
CA ARG A 151 12.07 15.11 7.36
C ARG A 151 10.69 15.49 7.91
N ILE A 152 10.42 16.79 7.95
CA ILE A 152 9.12 17.38 8.22
C ILE A 152 8.57 17.89 6.88
N HIS A 153 7.31 17.59 6.60
CA HIS A 153 6.62 18.02 5.39
C HIS A 153 5.56 19.05 5.77
N LEU A 154 5.66 20.24 5.19
CA LEU A 154 4.76 21.37 5.43
C LEU A 154 3.95 21.64 4.16
N THR A 155 2.63 21.65 4.29
CA THR A 155 1.67 22.03 3.25
C THR A 155 1.06 23.36 3.62
N PHE A 156 1.19 24.35 2.74
CA PHE A 156 0.67 25.69 2.90
C PHE A 156 -0.56 25.92 2.02
N SER A 157 -1.48 26.73 2.53
CA SER A 157 -2.55 27.36 1.75
C SER A 157 -1.96 28.24 0.64
N PRO A 158 -2.71 28.60 -0.43
CA PRO A 158 -2.28 29.61 -1.39
C PRO A 158 -1.84 30.92 -0.72
N ASP A 159 -2.53 31.27 0.37
CA ASP A 159 -2.34 32.43 1.26
C ASP A 159 -1.12 32.32 2.20
N ASP A 160 -0.23 31.35 1.98
CA ASP A 160 0.97 31.02 2.78
C ASP A 160 0.72 30.68 4.27
N ASN A 161 -0.54 30.56 4.70
CA ASN A 161 -0.92 29.98 5.99
C ASN A 161 -0.60 28.47 6.06
N LEU A 162 -0.20 27.95 7.22
CA LEU A 162 0.01 26.52 7.42
C LEU A 162 -1.33 25.76 7.34
N LYS A 163 -1.46 24.83 6.38
CA LYS A 163 -2.63 23.95 6.26
C LYS A 163 -2.39 22.61 6.96
N GLU A 164 -1.22 22.02 6.75
CA GLU A 164 -0.85 20.73 7.34
C GLU A 164 0.66 20.63 7.60
N MET A 165 1.03 19.99 8.70
CA MET A 165 2.38 19.52 8.99
C MET A 165 2.35 17.99 9.14
N GLN A 166 3.25 17.29 8.45
CA GLN A 166 3.42 15.84 8.57
C GLN A 166 4.85 15.48 8.97
N LEU A 167 4.98 14.40 9.73
CA LEU A 167 6.24 13.76 10.13
C LEU A 167 6.02 12.24 10.13
N ASP A 168 7.04 11.47 9.77
CA ASP A 168 7.05 10.00 9.91
C ASP A 168 8.07 9.61 11.00
N PRO A 169 7.68 9.54 12.30
CA PRO A 169 8.59 9.12 13.37
C PRO A 169 9.18 7.72 13.17
N SER A 170 8.48 6.85 12.43
CA SER A 170 8.96 5.52 12.03
C SER A 170 8.24 5.05 10.76
N VAL A 171 8.77 4.03 10.09
CA VAL A 171 8.16 3.46 8.88
C VAL A 171 6.73 2.90 9.05
N VAL A 172 6.29 2.67 10.30
CA VAL A 172 4.94 2.19 10.66
C VAL A 172 4.05 3.27 11.28
N ARG A 173 4.57 4.47 11.59
CA ARG A 173 3.83 5.55 12.25
C ARG A 173 4.08 6.87 11.53
N GLN A 174 3.02 7.42 10.96
CA GLN A 174 2.95 8.80 10.47
C GLN A 174 2.13 9.63 11.46
N VAL A 175 2.56 10.85 11.73
CA VAL A 175 1.84 11.81 12.57
C VAL A 175 1.63 13.09 11.76
N ALA A 176 0.40 13.61 11.80
CA ALA A 176 0.02 14.80 11.06
C ALA A 176 -0.73 15.79 11.96
N VAL A 177 -0.56 17.08 11.70
CA VAL A 177 -1.33 18.16 12.31
C VAL A 177 -1.97 18.95 11.20
N ARG A 178 -3.30 19.07 11.20
CA ARG A 178 -4.08 19.80 10.19
C ARG A 178 -4.77 20.98 10.85
N ARG A 179 -4.85 22.11 10.15
CA ARG A 179 -5.70 23.23 10.55
C ARG A 179 -7.16 22.87 10.27
N ASP A 180 -8.01 23.00 11.27
CA ASP A 180 -9.46 22.86 11.17
C ASP A 180 -10.06 24.18 10.65
N ALA A 181 -11.33 24.17 10.23
CA ALA A 181 -11.98 25.35 9.63
C ALA A 181 -12.10 26.55 10.59
N ALA A 182 -11.99 26.31 11.91
CA ALA A 182 -12.13 27.30 12.98
C ALA A 182 -10.78 27.74 13.58
N THR A 183 -9.74 27.87 12.76
CA THR A 183 -8.34 28.25 13.12
C THR A 183 -7.56 27.30 14.04
N SER A 184 -8.22 26.42 14.78
CA SER A 184 -7.58 25.42 15.64
C SER A 184 -6.80 24.36 14.83
N PHE A 185 -5.82 23.72 15.49
CA PHE A 185 -5.08 22.59 14.91
C PHE A 185 -5.48 21.28 15.57
N ARG A 186 -5.60 20.21 14.78
CA ARG A 186 -5.90 18.85 15.24
C ARG A 186 -4.78 17.89 14.82
N ALA A 187 -4.29 17.10 15.77
CA ALA A 187 -3.32 16.04 15.51
C ALA A 187 -4.01 14.72 15.14
N PHE A 188 -3.33 13.93 14.30
CA PHE A 188 -3.77 12.64 13.78
C PHE A 188 -2.59 11.66 13.83
N GLU A 189 -2.84 10.43 14.27
CA GLU A 189 -1.91 9.31 14.10
C GLU A 189 -2.40 8.40 12.98
N THR A 190 -1.53 8.02 12.06
CA THR A 190 -1.79 6.97 11.07
C THR A 190 -0.76 5.86 11.24
N LYS A 191 -1.23 4.67 11.61
CA LYS A 191 -0.41 3.46 11.70
C LYS A 191 -0.53 2.68 10.40
N ARG A 192 0.59 2.44 9.71
CA ARG A 192 0.64 1.61 8.49
C ARG A 192 0.87 0.16 8.87
N THR A 193 0.10 -0.75 8.29
CA THR A 193 0.23 -2.20 8.54
C THR A 193 1.27 -2.77 7.60
N LEU A 194 2.42 -3.21 8.14
CA LEU A 194 3.43 -3.86 7.31
C LEU A 194 3.27 -5.38 7.36
N THR A 195 3.07 -5.99 6.19
CA THR A 195 3.06 -7.44 6.04
C THR A 195 4.51 -7.95 6.07
N ARG A 196 4.83 -8.82 7.04
CA ARG A 196 6.08 -9.58 7.03
C ARG A 196 6.02 -10.66 5.96
N LYS A 197 7.03 -10.70 5.08
CA LYS A 197 7.29 -11.78 4.12
C LYS A 197 8.74 -12.26 4.32
N ILE A 198 9.01 -13.53 4.06
CA ILE A 198 10.38 -14.05 4.04
C ILE A 198 10.97 -13.79 2.64
N SER A 199 12.27 -13.50 2.59
CA SER A 199 13.11 -13.58 1.39
C SER A 199 14.17 -14.65 1.61
N PHE A 200 14.59 -15.31 0.53
CA PHE A 200 15.72 -16.22 0.49
C PHE A 200 16.67 -15.77 -0.62
N ALA A 201 17.98 -15.85 -0.37
CA ALA A 201 19.04 -15.64 -1.35
C ALA A 201 20.14 -16.68 -1.16
N ARG A 202 20.70 -17.16 -2.28
CA ARG A 202 21.83 -18.09 -2.34
C ARG A 202 22.81 -17.56 -3.37
N GLY A 203 24.11 -17.65 -3.14
CA GLY A 203 25.10 -17.26 -4.14
C GLY A 203 26.46 -17.92 -3.95
N THR A 204 27.22 -18.01 -5.05
CA THR A 204 28.61 -18.48 -5.03
C THR A 204 29.57 -17.29 -4.93
N ILE A 205 30.52 -17.37 -4.01
CA ILE A 205 31.57 -16.38 -3.81
C ILE A 205 32.57 -16.48 -4.97
N ASN A 206 32.64 -15.43 -5.77
CA ASN A 206 33.54 -15.35 -6.93
C ASN A 206 34.76 -14.45 -6.71
N SER A 207 34.73 -13.59 -5.69
CA SER A 207 35.82 -12.65 -5.36
C SER A 207 35.73 -12.05 -3.95
N SER A 208 34.51 -11.91 -3.40
CA SER A 208 34.25 -11.50 -2.01
C SER A 208 32.77 -11.76 -1.72
N LEU A 209 32.43 -12.06 -0.46
CA LEU A 209 31.03 -12.22 -0.04
C LEU A 209 30.21 -10.96 -0.36
N TYR A 210 30.74 -9.77 -0.08
CA TYR A 210 30.06 -8.50 -0.37
C TYR A 210 29.61 -8.39 -1.83
N LYS A 211 30.50 -8.66 -2.80
CA LYS A 211 30.15 -8.58 -4.24
C LYS A 211 29.13 -9.65 -4.62
N SER A 212 29.30 -10.89 -4.17
CA SER A 212 28.34 -11.96 -4.50
C SER A 212 26.97 -11.77 -3.83
N ALA A 213 26.91 -11.17 -2.64
CA ALA A 213 25.67 -10.85 -1.93
C ALA A 213 24.92 -9.69 -2.59
N VAL A 214 25.62 -8.59 -2.93
CA VAL A 214 25.02 -7.46 -3.67
C VAL A 214 24.54 -7.89 -5.07
N ASN A 215 25.26 -8.80 -5.74
CA ASN A 215 24.85 -9.40 -7.01
C ASN A 215 23.65 -10.38 -6.89
N GLN A 216 23.12 -10.61 -5.68
CA GLN A 216 21.91 -11.41 -5.40
C GLN A 216 20.84 -10.57 -4.66
N ASP A 217 20.90 -9.24 -4.81
CA ASP A 217 20.00 -8.26 -4.16
C ASP A 217 19.90 -8.42 -2.63
N VAL A 218 20.95 -8.95 -1.98
CA VAL A 218 21.02 -9.06 -0.52
C VAL A 218 21.23 -7.66 0.07
N PRO A 219 20.32 -7.16 0.93
CA PRO A 219 20.45 -5.83 1.52
C PRO A 219 21.69 -5.73 2.41
N LEU A 220 22.35 -4.56 2.42
CA LEU A 220 23.57 -4.36 3.21
C LEU A 220 23.34 -4.57 4.73
N SER A 221 22.13 -4.32 5.25
CA SER A 221 21.79 -4.63 6.64
C SER A 221 21.77 -6.14 6.92
N VAL A 222 21.27 -6.93 5.98
CA VAL A 222 21.19 -8.40 6.05
C VAL A 222 22.59 -9.00 5.90
N LEU A 223 23.41 -8.46 4.99
CA LEU A 223 24.81 -8.86 4.85
C LEU A 223 25.64 -8.54 6.10
N ALA A 224 25.46 -7.36 6.70
CA ALA A 224 26.15 -6.99 7.95
C ALA A 224 25.74 -7.90 9.12
N GLU A 225 24.49 -8.36 9.14
CA GLU A 225 24.01 -9.34 10.12
C GLU A 225 24.55 -10.76 9.87
N LEU A 226 24.56 -11.22 8.62
CA LEU A 226 25.18 -12.49 8.20
C LEU A 226 26.66 -12.56 8.62
N VAL A 227 27.42 -11.48 8.36
CA VAL A 227 28.82 -11.37 8.80
C VAL A 227 28.91 -11.38 10.34
N ARG A 228 28.05 -10.63 11.04
CA ARG A 228 28.03 -10.59 12.53
C ARG A 228 27.77 -11.96 13.16
N ILE A 229 26.88 -12.77 12.57
CA ILE A 229 26.53 -14.11 13.06
C ILE A 229 27.77 -15.01 13.03
N TYR A 230 28.48 -15.06 11.89
CA TYR A 230 29.63 -15.94 11.68
C TYR A 230 31.00 -15.33 12.03
N SER A 231 31.05 -14.10 12.57
CA SER A 231 32.32 -13.42 12.93
C SER A 231 33.16 -14.15 14.00
N TRP A 232 32.61 -15.18 14.64
CA TRP A 232 33.30 -16.03 15.62
C TRP A 232 33.85 -17.33 15.03
N ASP A 233 33.26 -17.80 13.93
CA ASP A 233 33.53 -19.10 13.32
C ASP A 233 34.28 -19.01 11.98
N VAL A 234 34.29 -17.83 11.34
CA VAL A 234 34.87 -17.60 10.00
C VAL A 234 35.63 -16.27 9.92
N ASP A 235 36.92 -16.31 9.57
CA ASP A 235 37.68 -15.12 9.13
C ASP A 235 37.37 -14.82 7.65
N PHE A 236 36.39 -13.95 7.45
CA PHE A 236 35.94 -13.44 6.15
C PHE A 236 37.05 -12.81 5.26
N GLN A 237 38.24 -12.51 5.80
CA GLN A 237 39.38 -11.99 5.04
C GLN A 237 40.40 -13.07 4.65
N ARG A 238 40.40 -14.23 5.30
CA ARG A 238 41.42 -15.29 5.12
C ARG A 238 40.88 -16.61 4.61
N GLU A 239 39.69 -16.99 5.05
CA GLU A 239 39.17 -18.35 4.89
C GLU A 239 38.22 -18.47 3.70
N ILE A 240 37.57 -17.36 3.31
CA ILE A 240 36.70 -17.30 2.13
C ILE A 240 37.51 -17.41 0.84
N GLN A 241 37.13 -18.37 0.00
CA GLN A 241 37.74 -18.65 -1.29
C GLN A 241 36.74 -18.51 -2.45
N LYS A 242 37.26 -18.66 -3.68
CA LYS A 242 36.44 -18.70 -4.89
C LYS A 242 35.84 -20.09 -5.04
N GLY A 243 34.51 -20.18 -4.97
CA GLY A 243 33.75 -21.44 -5.09
C GLY A 243 32.84 -21.70 -3.90
N ASP A 244 33.11 -21.08 -2.76
CA ASP A 244 32.28 -21.14 -1.56
C ASP A 244 30.85 -20.68 -1.86
N ALA A 245 29.87 -21.27 -1.19
CA ALA A 245 28.47 -20.86 -1.27
C ALA A 245 28.04 -20.18 0.02
N PHE A 246 27.13 -19.22 -0.07
CA PHE A 246 26.38 -18.70 1.06
C PHE A 246 24.87 -18.83 0.79
N GLU A 247 24.09 -19.01 1.84
CA GLU A 247 22.63 -19.02 1.84
C GLU A 247 22.11 -18.17 2.99
N VAL A 248 21.10 -17.34 2.72
CA VAL A 248 20.50 -16.48 3.75
C VAL A 248 18.99 -16.37 3.53
N ALA A 249 18.22 -16.64 4.60
CA ALA A 249 16.81 -16.28 4.66
C ALA A 249 16.62 -15.16 5.67
N TYR A 250 15.85 -14.14 5.30
CA TYR A 250 15.68 -12.92 6.09
C TYR A 250 14.27 -12.36 5.97
N GLU A 251 13.83 -11.61 6.97
CA GLU A 251 12.55 -10.92 6.94
C GLU A 251 12.59 -9.69 6.01
N ARG A 252 11.50 -9.46 5.28
CA ARG A 252 11.18 -8.16 4.67
C ARG A 252 9.77 -7.73 5.06
N PHE A 253 9.64 -6.45 5.38
CA PHE A 253 8.37 -5.79 5.66
C PHE A 253 7.93 -5.04 4.42
N VAL A 254 6.75 -5.39 3.90
CA VAL A 254 6.13 -4.71 2.75
C VAL A 254 4.89 -3.94 3.19
N ASP A 255 4.65 -2.80 2.54
CA ASP A 255 3.39 -2.04 2.67
C ASP A 255 2.23 -2.76 1.96
N ASP A 256 1.01 -2.26 2.10
CA ASP A 256 -0.17 -2.79 1.38
C ASP A 256 0.00 -2.73 -0.16
N ASP A 257 0.70 -1.70 -0.67
CA ASP A 257 1.16 -1.57 -2.06
C ASP A 257 2.21 -2.62 -2.49
N GLY A 258 2.60 -3.55 -1.61
CA GLY A 258 3.64 -4.55 -1.86
C GLY A 258 5.08 -4.02 -1.91
N ARG A 259 5.28 -2.70 -1.83
CA ARG A 259 6.60 -2.05 -1.80
C ARG A 259 7.38 -2.48 -0.56
N ILE A 260 8.68 -2.75 -0.71
CA ILE A 260 9.56 -3.06 0.42
C ILE A 260 9.83 -1.79 1.22
N VAL A 261 9.49 -1.82 2.52
CA VAL A 261 9.60 -0.68 3.44
C VAL A 261 10.82 -0.83 4.37
N ARG A 262 11.13 -2.07 4.78
CA ARG A 262 12.25 -2.36 5.69
C ARG A 262 12.66 -3.83 5.59
N HIS A 263 13.94 -4.12 5.83
CA HIS A 263 14.41 -5.49 6.09
C HIS A 263 14.44 -5.74 7.61
N GLY A 264 14.05 -6.95 8.02
CA GLY A 264 14.15 -7.40 9.40
C GLY A 264 15.36 -8.31 9.59
N GLU A 265 15.20 -9.26 10.51
CA GLU A 265 16.25 -10.15 11.00
C GLU A 265 16.57 -11.29 10.00
N VAL A 266 17.82 -11.76 10.02
CA VAL A 266 18.25 -13.02 9.42
C VAL A 266 17.69 -14.20 10.23
N ILE A 267 16.79 -14.97 9.62
CA ILE A 267 16.15 -16.15 10.25
C ILE A 267 16.88 -17.47 9.93
N TYR A 268 17.74 -17.46 8.91
CA TYR A 268 18.59 -18.59 8.53
C TYR A 268 19.83 -18.10 7.80
N ALA A 269 20.97 -18.73 8.07
CA ALA A 269 22.25 -18.46 7.41
C ALA A 269 23.03 -19.76 7.24
N ARG A 270 23.82 -19.88 6.16
CA ARG A 270 24.76 -20.97 5.87
C ARG A 270 25.85 -20.49 4.91
#